data_AF-A0A2U2BZR8-F1
#
_entry.id   AF-A0A2U2BZR8-F1
#
_cell.length_a   1.000
_cell.length_b   1.000
_cell.length_c   1.000
_cell.angle_alpha   90.00
_cell.angle_beta   90.00
_cell.angle_gamma   90.00
#
_symmetry.space_group_name_H-M   'P 1'
#
loop_
_entity.id
_entity.type
_entity.pdbx_description
1 polymer ?
#
loop_
_entity_poly.entity_id
_entity_poly.type
_entity_poly.pdbx_seq_one_letter_code
_entity_poly.pdbx_strand_id
1 'polypeptide(L)'
;MRILSIMLLLFTISFCFDLQKPSTYEKNININGWFMSEKLDGIRAYWDGKELYTRNKNKIFAPTWFTKDFPPFELDGELWTKRGDFENIQSIVLSQQESKDWENITYNIFEVPNANGNFQTRVDFLEDYLKQTPNKYIKIIPQIVCKDENHLNKFLQELLKNGAEGVIIKNPNLSYESGRTKNSLKVKEFFDDEALVIDHNFNSDGSFKSLKVKLKNGVIFNLGGGFKKEDRLNPPKIGSNITFKYYGFTKNGKPKFASFLRVREVE
;
A
#
# COMPACT_ATOMS: atom_id res chain seq x y z
N MET A 1 -52.26 35.28 -9.34
CA MET A 1 -51.13 34.68 -10.09
C MET A 1 -49.97 34.47 -9.14
N ARG A 2 -49.74 33.25 -8.65
CA ARG A 2 -48.57 32.92 -7.82
C ARG A 2 -47.52 32.30 -8.73
N ILE A 3 -46.41 33.01 -8.93
CA ILE A 3 -45.24 32.55 -9.67
C ILE A 3 -44.52 31.52 -8.79
N LEU A 4 -44.46 30.28 -9.24
CA LEU A 4 -43.76 29.19 -8.57
C LEU A 4 -42.28 29.25 -8.99
N SER A 5 -41.42 29.80 -8.13
CA SER A 5 -39.97 29.73 -8.32
C SER A 5 -39.49 28.29 -8.11
N ILE A 6 -39.04 27.65 -9.19
CA ILE A 6 -38.37 26.34 -9.14
C ILE A 6 -36.92 26.60 -8.74
N MET A 7 -36.58 26.24 -7.49
CA MET A 7 -35.22 26.27 -6.97
C MET A 7 -34.47 25.03 -7.47
N LEU A 8 -33.58 25.19 -8.44
CA LEU A 8 -32.76 24.11 -8.98
C LEU A 8 -31.67 23.74 -7.95
N LEU A 9 -31.89 22.66 -7.19
CA LEU A 9 -30.88 22.11 -6.30
C LEU A 9 -29.77 21.45 -7.15
N LEU A 10 -28.61 22.11 -7.23
CA LEU A 10 -27.37 21.51 -7.71
C LEU A 10 -26.93 20.43 -6.71
N PHE A 11 -27.28 19.17 -6.98
CA PHE A 11 -26.68 18.03 -6.31
C PHE A 11 -25.22 17.94 -6.74
N THR A 12 -24.31 18.35 -5.87
CA THR A 12 -22.90 17.99 -5.99
C THR A 12 -22.79 16.50 -5.69
N ILE A 13 -22.74 15.69 -6.74
CA ILE A 13 -22.43 14.27 -6.63
C ILE A 13 -20.99 14.20 -6.11
N SER A 14 -20.83 14.04 -4.80
CA SER A 14 -19.55 13.71 -4.20
C SER A 14 -19.21 12.29 -4.62
N PHE A 15 -18.49 12.14 -5.74
CA PHE A 15 -18.01 10.84 -6.19
C PHE A 15 -17.05 10.28 -5.14
N CYS A 16 -17.56 9.33 -4.37
CA CYS A 16 -16.79 8.58 -3.40
C CYS A 16 -16.06 7.47 -4.17
N PHE A 17 -14.87 7.74 -4.69
CA PHE A 17 -14.07 6.68 -5.34
C PHE A 17 -13.60 5.68 -4.27
N ASP A 18 -14.05 4.42 -4.36
CA ASP A 18 -13.50 3.31 -3.60
C ASP A 18 -12.48 2.57 -4.46
N LEU A 19 -11.22 2.58 -4.04
CA LEU A 19 -10.14 2.01 -4.82
C LEU A 19 -9.91 0.54 -4.47
N GLN A 20 -9.41 -0.23 -5.43
CA GLN A 20 -9.02 -1.63 -5.23
C GLN A 20 -7.97 -1.74 -4.11
N LYS A 21 -8.16 -2.68 -3.18
CA LYS A 21 -7.26 -2.93 -2.04
C LYS A 21 -6.82 -4.39 -2.07
N PRO A 22 -5.51 -4.67 -2.21
CA PRO A 22 -5.04 -6.05 -2.21
C PRO A 22 -5.25 -6.71 -0.85
N SER A 23 -5.62 -7.99 -0.89
CA SER A 23 -5.58 -8.89 0.27
C SER A 23 -4.18 -9.46 0.45
N THR A 24 -3.91 -10.10 1.59
CA THR A 24 -2.62 -10.78 1.79
C THR A 24 -2.63 -12.13 1.05
N TYR A 25 -1.54 -12.49 0.40
CA TYR A 25 -1.40 -13.81 -0.22
C TYR A 25 -1.31 -14.91 0.85
N GLU A 26 -2.03 -15.99 0.64
CA GLU A 26 -1.98 -17.23 1.42
C GLU A 26 -1.62 -18.38 0.46
N LYS A 27 -0.76 -19.30 0.90
CA LYS A 27 -0.15 -20.34 0.02
C LYS A 27 -1.15 -21.28 -0.66
N ASN A 28 -2.40 -21.34 -0.19
CA ASN A 28 -3.46 -22.17 -0.73
C ASN A 28 -4.19 -21.55 -1.95
N ILE A 29 -3.81 -20.35 -2.39
CA ILE A 29 -4.41 -19.71 -3.56
C ILE A 29 -3.63 -20.11 -4.82
N ASN A 30 -4.33 -20.67 -5.82
CA ASN A 30 -3.75 -20.93 -7.14
C ASN A 30 -3.58 -19.62 -7.91
N ILE A 31 -2.32 -19.28 -8.20
CA ILE A 31 -1.88 -18.04 -8.85
C ILE A 31 -1.27 -18.27 -10.23
N ASN A 32 -1.39 -19.48 -10.78
CA ASN A 32 -0.82 -19.82 -12.07
C ASN A 32 -1.47 -18.98 -13.17
N GLY A 33 -0.64 -18.35 -13.99
CA GLY A 33 -1.09 -17.43 -15.03
C GLY A 33 -1.48 -16.03 -14.53
N TRP A 34 -1.38 -15.74 -13.22
CA TRP A 34 -1.62 -14.40 -12.72
C TRP A 34 -0.46 -13.46 -13.02
N PHE A 35 -0.70 -12.15 -13.11
CA PHE A 35 0.38 -11.18 -13.21
C PHE A 35 1.02 -10.94 -11.86
N MET A 36 2.33 -10.78 -11.82
CA MET A 36 3.08 -10.35 -10.66
C MET A 36 3.98 -9.15 -11.00
N SER A 37 4.13 -8.25 -10.04
CA SER A 37 4.93 -7.01 -10.17
C SER A 37 5.58 -6.65 -8.84
N GLU A 38 6.65 -5.85 -8.88
CA GLU A 38 7.28 -5.32 -7.67
C GLU A 38 6.26 -4.48 -6.88
N LYS A 39 6.17 -4.72 -5.58
CA LYS A 39 5.47 -3.82 -4.67
C LYS A 39 6.40 -2.66 -4.32
N LEU A 40 6.06 -1.46 -4.79
CA LEU A 40 6.76 -0.23 -4.46
C LEU A 40 6.36 0.28 -3.05
N ASP A 41 7.36 0.76 -2.30
CA ASP A 41 7.22 1.41 -0.99
C ASP A 41 7.21 2.93 -1.18
N GLY A 42 6.14 3.47 -1.76
CA GLY A 42 5.98 4.88 -2.08
C GLY A 42 4.73 5.49 -1.44
N ILE A 43 4.15 6.48 -2.12
CA ILE A 43 2.84 7.04 -1.75
C ILE A 43 1.82 6.74 -2.85
N ARG A 44 0.85 5.87 -2.56
CA ARG A 44 -0.28 5.64 -3.46
C ARG A 44 -0.99 6.94 -3.80
N ALA A 45 -1.12 7.19 -5.09
CA ALA A 45 -1.85 8.32 -5.64
C ALA A 45 -2.85 7.84 -6.69
N TYR A 46 -4.04 8.42 -6.63
CA TYR A 46 -5.12 8.24 -7.59
C TYR A 46 -5.26 9.53 -8.39
N TRP A 47 -5.16 9.43 -9.70
CA TRP A 47 -5.43 10.52 -10.64
C TRP A 47 -6.85 10.38 -11.14
N ASP A 48 -7.68 11.41 -11.01
CA ASP A 48 -9.08 11.40 -11.44
C ASP A 48 -9.30 11.91 -12.88
N GLY A 49 -8.21 12.10 -13.63
CA GLY A 49 -8.21 12.80 -14.92
C GLY A 49 -7.83 14.29 -14.82
N LYS A 50 -7.71 14.85 -13.61
CA LYS A 50 -7.41 16.27 -13.37
C LYS A 50 -6.49 16.54 -12.18
N GLU A 51 -6.69 15.84 -11.07
CA GLU A 51 -5.98 16.05 -9.81
C GLU A 51 -5.54 14.72 -9.19
N LEU A 52 -4.50 14.79 -8.35
CA LEU A 52 -3.99 13.64 -7.60
C LEU A 52 -4.59 13.61 -6.19
N TYR A 53 -4.93 12.41 -5.74
CA TYR A 53 -5.48 12.14 -4.41
C TYR A 53 -4.76 10.99 -3.74
N THR A 54 -4.53 11.11 -2.44
CA THR A 54 -4.08 9.98 -1.62
C THR A 54 -5.17 8.92 -1.51
N ARG A 55 -4.81 7.73 -1.02
CA ARG A 55 -5.77 6.67 -0.67
C ARG A 55 -6.92 7.12 0.25
N ASN A 56 -6.68 8.10 1.11
CA ASN A 56 -7.68 8.64 2.03
C ASN A 56 -8.42 9.87 1.46
N LYS A 57 -8.29 10.12 0.15
CA LYS A 57 -8.96 11.19 -0.61
C LYS A 57 -8.51 12.59 -0.27
N ASN A 58 -7.37 12.73 0.39
CA ASN A 58 -6.72 14.03 0.53
C ASN A 58 -6.06 14.39 -0.80
N LYS A 59 -6.30 15.61 -1.28
CA LYS A 59 -5.62 16.16 -2.46
C LYS A 59 -4.11 16.20 -2.25
N ILE A 60 -3.37 15.83 -3.29
CA ILE A 60 -1.91 15.93 -3.37
C ILE A 60 -1.58 17.19 -4.18
N PHE A 61 -0.81 18.09 -3.59
CA PHE A 61 -0.42 19.36 -4.21
C PHE A 61 0.82 19.18 -5.09
N ALA A 62 0.67 18.39 -6.17
CA ALA A 62 1.73 18.22 -7.16
C ALA A 62 1.95 19.52 -7.96
N PRO A 63 3.19 19.85 -8.32
CA PRO A 63 3.46 20.97 -9.21
C PRO A 63 2.75 20.83 -10.56
N THR A 64 2.30 21.93 -11.14
CA THR A 64 1.56 21.91 -12.42
C THR A 64 2.37 21.33 -13.57
N TRP A 65 3.69 21.51 -13.55
CA TRP A 65 4.59 20.91 -14.54
C TRP A 65 4.75 19.40 -14.39
N PHE A 66 4.45 18.82 -13.21
CA PHE A 66 4.54 17.38 -12.96
C PHE A 66 3.36 16.65 -13.57
N THR A 67 2.15 17.16 -13.36
CA THR A 67 0.90 16.59 -13.91
C THR A 67 0.57 17.11 -15.31
N LYS A 68 1.43 17.95 -15.89
CA LYS A 68 1.28 18.43 -17.25
C LYS A 68 1.21 17.24 -18.20
N ASP A 69 0.22 17.25 -19.09
CA ASP A 69 -0.01 16.22 -20.10
C ASP A 69 -0.29 14.82 -19.52
N PHE A 70 -0.78 14.74 -18.28
CA PHE A 70 -1.35 13.50 -17.75
C PHE A 70 -2.64 13.15 -18.53
N PRO A 71 -2.96 11.85 -18.69
CA PRO A 71 -4.11 11.43 -19.46
C PRO A 71 -5.44 11.97 -18.91
N PRO A 72 -6.45 12.19 -19.75
CA PRO A 72 -7.77 12.69 -19.32
C PRO A 72 -8.65 11.60 -18.68
N PHE A 73 -8.06 10.50 -18.22
CA PHE A 73 -8.74 9.35 -17.62
C PHE A 73 -8.05 8.93 -16.33
N GLU A 74 -8.73 8.09 -15.55
CA GLU A 74 -8.31 7.73 -14.21
C GLU A 74 -7.06 6.83 -14.20
N LEU A 75 -6.14 7.08 -13.27
CA LEU A 75 -4.98 6.22 -13.02
C LEU A 75 -4.86 5.91 -11.54
N ASP A 76 -4.35 4.72 -11.22
CA ASP A 76 -4.02 4.34 -9.86
C ASP A 76 -2.60 3.76 -9.84
N GLY A 77 -1.77 4.36 -8.99
CA GLY A 77 -0.33 4.16 -9.04
C GLY A 77 0.36 4.56 -7.75
N GLU A 78 1.67 4.39 -7.74
CA GLU A 78 2.53 4.77 -6.63
C GLU A 78 3.43 5.94 -7.07
N LEU A 79 3.34 7.07 -6.38
CA LEU A 79 4.41 8.06 -6.44
C LEU A 79 5.63 7.44 -5.79
N TRP A 80 6.75 7.41 -6.51
CA TRP A 80 7.94 6.68 -6.09
C TRP A 80 9.23 7.30 -6.66
N THR A 81 10.29 7.27 -5.86
CA THR A 81 11.65 7.73 -6.21
C THR A 81 12.58 6.55 -6.44
N LYS A 82 12.90 5.83 -5.36
CA LYS A 82 13.80 4.68 -5.31
C LYS A 82 13.49 3.79 -4.11
N ARG A 83 14.08 2.59 -4.08
CA ARG A 83 13.93 1.66 -2.96
C ARG A 83 14.50 2.26 -1.67
N GLY A 84 13.82 2.01 -0.55
CA GLY A 84 14.25 2.47 0.78
C GLY A 84 14.07 3.98 1.05
N ASP A 85 13.37 4.72 0.18
CA ASP A 85 13.26 6.19 0.25
C ASP A 85 11.90 6.69 0.77
N PHE A 86 11.11 5.82 1.41
CA PHE A 86 9.74 6.10 1.83
C PHE A 86 9.59 7.40 2.66
N GLU A 87 10.46 7.63 3.64
CA GLU A 87 10.40 8.82 4.50
C GLU A 87 10.61 10.12 3.72
N ASN A 88 11.54 10.10 2.74
CA ASN A 88 11.83 11.24 1.89
C ASN A 88 10.63 11.54 0.98
N ILE A 89 10.14 10.56 0.23
CA ILE A 89 9.00 10.78 -0.65
C ILE A 89 7.73 11.18 0.11
N GLN A 90 7.51 10.63 1.31
CA GLN A 90 6.40 11.04 2.16
C GLN A 90 6.48 12.53 2.50
N SER A 91 7.66 13.04 2.86
CA SER A 91 7.85 14.46 3.16
C SER A 91 7.56 15.37 1.97
N ILE A 92 7.94 14.95 0.75
CA ILE A 92 7.72 15.72 -0.48
C ILE A 92 6.23 15.73 -0.87
N VAL A 93 5.60 14.55 -0.90
CA VAL A 93 4.23 14.37 -1.43
C VAL A 93 3.16 14.91 -0.47
N LEU A 94 3.39 14.84 0.84
CA LEU A 94 2.43 15.32 1.83
C LEU A 94 2.62 16.81 2.19
N SER A 95 3.66 17.46 1.65
CA SER A 95 3.83 18.90 1.73
C SER A 95 2.76 19.63 0.91
N GLN A 96 2.30 20.78 1.40
CA GLN A 96 1.46 21.70 0.62
C GLN A 96 2.28 22.74 -0.15
N GLN A 97 3.59 22.82 0.11
CA GLN A 97 4.50 23.72 -0.58
C GLN A 97 5.10 23.03 -1.80
N GLU A 98 5.16 23.76 -2.91
CA GLU A 98 5.85 23.30 -4.10
C GLU A 98 7.33 23.05 -3.78
N SER A 99 7.86 21.90 -4.18
CA SER A 99 9.27 21.56 -4.04
C SER A 99 9.85 21.13 -5.39
N LYS A 100 11.11 21.52 -5.64
CA LYS A 100 11.89 21.02 -6.77
C LYS A 100 12.17 19.51 -6.66
N ASP A 101 12.05 18.94 -5.47
CA ASP A 101 12.30 17.50 -5.24
C ASP A 101 11.33 16.59 -6.01
N TRP A 102 10.19 17.13 -6.47
CA TRP A 102 9.27 16.46 -7.38
C TRP A 102 9.93 16.02 -8.71
N GLU A 103 11.04 16.64 -9.12
CA GLU A 103 11.79 16.27 -10.32
C GLU A 103 12.34 14.82 -10.23
N ASN A 104 12.52 14.31 -9.01
CA ASN A 104 13.01 12.95 -8.75
C ASN A 104 11.87 11.92 -8.60
N ILE A 105 10.61 12.36 -8.62
CA ILE A 105 9.44 11.50 -8.42
C ILE A 105 8.94 10.99 -9.77
N THR A 106 8.50 9.73 -9.78
CA THR A 106 7.76 9.13 -10.89
C THR A 106 6.43 8.60 -10.39
N TYR A 107 5.41 8.62 -11.25
CA TYR A 107 4.10 8.05 -10.99
C TYR A 107 4.00 6.69 -11.66
N ASN A 108 4.12 5.63 -10.85
CA ASN A 108 4.27 4.25 -11.30
C ASN A 108 2.92 3.55 -11.24
N ILE A 109 2.28 3.43 -12.40
CA ILE A 109 0.91 2.97 -12.58
C ILE A 109 0.84 1.46 -12.48
N PHE A 110 -0.12 0.97 -11.69
CA PHE A 110 -0.45 -0.45 -11.57
C PHE A 110 -1.90 -0.77 -11.92
N GLU A 111 -2.71 0.24 -12.25
CA GLU A 111 -4.10 0.07 -12.70
C GLU A 111 -4.63 1.33 -13.41
N VAL A 112 -5.58 1.12 -14.33
CA VAL A 112 -6.37 2.17 -14.97
C VAL A 112 -7.83 1.95 -14.57
N PRO A 113 -8.29 2.55 -13.46
CA PRO A 113 -9.65 2.35 -12.98
C PRO A 113 -10.70 2.71 -14.04
N ASN A 114 -11.82 1.99 -14.03
CA ASN A 114 -12.97 2.21 -14.93
C ASN A 114 -12.68 2.09 -16.45
N ALA A 115 -11.47 1.75 -16.88
CA ALA A 115 -11.21 1.34 -18.27
C ALA A 115 -11.83 -0.03 -18.56
N ASN A 116 -12.20 -0.25 -19.82
CA ASN A 116 -12.88 -1.47 -20.24
C ASN A 116 -11.94 -2.69 -20.32
N GLY A 117 -12.52 -3.86 -20.09
CA GLY A 117 -11.83 -5.14 -20.25
C GLY A 117 -11.09 -5.62 -19.01
N ASN A 118 -10.22 -6.60 -19.22
CA ASN A 118 -9.49 -7.29 -18.16
C ASN A 118 -8.23 -6.51 -17.74
N PHE A 119 -7.44 -7.02 -16.80
CA PHE A 119 -6.29 -6.25 -16.29
C PHE A 119 -5.26 -5.92 -17.38
N GLN A 120 -4.93 -6.89 -18.24
CA GLN A 120 -3.96 -6.67 -19.32
C GLN A 120 -4.44 -5.61 -20.30
N THR A 121 -5.71 -5.69 -20.76
CA THR A 121 -6.23 -4.71 -21.72
C THR A 121 -6.26 -3.30 -21.16
N ARG A 122 -6.47 -3.13 -19.85
CA ARG A 122 -6.42 -1.80 -19.20
C ARG A 122 -5.00 -1.24 -19.13
N VAL A 123 -4.00 -2.09 -18.90
CA VAL A 123 -2.58 -1.69 -18.93
C VAL A 123 -2.14 -1.38 -20.36
N ASP A 124 -2.50 -2.22 -21.33
CA ASP A 124 -2.21 -2.00 -22.76
C ASP A 124 -2.79 -0.69 -23.26
N PHE A 125 -4.01 -0.35 -22.84
CA PHE A 125 -4.65 0.92 -23.15
C PHE A 125 -3.79 2.13 -22.72
N LEU A 126 -3.22 2.09 -21.51
CA LEU A 126 -2.30 3.14 -21.07
C LEU A 126 -0.98 3.11 -21.85
N GLU A 127 -0.46 1.93 -22.16
CA GLU A 127 0.77 1.80 -22.95
C GLU A 127 0.62 2.44 -24.33
N ASP A 128 -0.49 2.17 -25.01
CA ASP A 128 -0.80 2.71 -26.32
C ASP A 128 -1.08 4.22 -26.30
N TYR A 129 -1.68 4.71 -25.21
CA TYR A 129 -1.79 6.15 -24.98
C TYR A 129 -0.41 6.80 -24.83
N LEU A 130 0.50 6.23 -24.03
CA LEU A 130 1.83 6.78 -23.79
C LEU A 130 2.76 6.68 -25.01
N LYS A 131 2.52 5.76 -25.94
CA LYS A 131 3.21 5.73 -27.25
C LYS A 131 2.88 6.97 -28.09
N GLN A 132 1.65 7.47 -28.01
CA GLN A 132 1.18 8.65 -28.75
C GLN A 132 1.48 9.95 -27.99
N THR A 133 1.38 9.92 -26.66
CA THR A 133 1.61 11.05 -25.77
C THR A 133 2.66 10.67 -24.71
N PRO A 134 3.96 10.68 -25.06
CA PRO A 134 5.01 10.30 -24.12
C PRO A 134 5.03 11.23 -22.90
N ASN A 135 5.07 10.65 -21.71
CA ASN A 135 5.18 11.39 -20.46
C ASN A 135 6.35 10.83 -19.63
N LYS A 136 7.29 11.70 -19.25
CA LYS A 136 8.51 11.29 -18.52
C LYS A 136 8.26 10.90 -17.06
N TYR A 137 7.15 11.34 -16.47
CA TYR A 137 6.83 11.08 -15.07
C TYR A 137 5.97 9.83 -14.91
N ILE A 138 5.14 9.49 -15.89
CA ILE A 138 4.30 8.30 -15.87
C ILE A 138 5.11 7.07 -16.30
N LYS A 139 5.10 6.04 -15.46
CA LYS A 139 5.70 4.73 -15.76
C LYS A 139 4.67 3.65 -15.52
N ILE A 140 4.63 2.64 -16.38
CA ILE A 140 3.83 1.43 -16.11
C ILE A 140 4.71 0.48 -15.31
N ILE A 141 4.21 -0.01 -14.17
CA ILE A 141 4.94 -1.04 -13.41
C ILE A 141 4.99 -2.31 -14.26
N PRO A 142 6.19 -2.88 -14.51
CA PRO A 142 6.32 -4.11 -15.30
C PRO A 142 5.49 -5.26 -14.73
N GLN A 143 4.71 -5.91 -15.59
CA GLN A 143 3.88 -7.07 -15.25
C GLN A 143 4.51 -8.35 -15.81
N ILE A 144 4.70 -9.35 -14.97
CA ILE A 144 5.28 -10.65 -15.34
C ILE A 144 4.25 -11.74 -15.09
N VAL A 145 4.09 -12.70 -16.00
CA VAL A 145 3.21 -13.85 -15.77
C VAL A 145 3.84 -14.79 -14.74
N CYS A 146 3.16 -14.97 -13.60
CA CYS A 146 3.47 -15.94 -12.58
C CYS A 146 3.15 -17.35 -13.08
N LYS A 147 4.16 -18.23 -13.08
CA LYS A 147 4.04 -19.60 -13.61
C LYS A 147 3.50 -20.54 -12.54
N ASP A 148 4.05 -20.41 -11.34
CA ASP A 148 3.75 -21.20 -10.15
C ASP A 148 4.30 -20.50 -8.88
N GLU A 149 4.07 -21.10 -7.71
CA GLU A 149 4.58 -20.61 -6.41
C GLU A 149 6.12 -20.52 -6.39
N ASN A 150 6.82 -21.42 -7.08
CA ASN A 150 8.29 -21.41 -7.12
C ASN A 150 8.81 -20.20 -7.91
N HIS A 151 8.18 -19.84 -9.03
CA HIS A 151 8.49 -18.65 -9.81
C HIS A 151 8.26 -17.39 -8.98
N LEU A 152 7.12 -17.32 -8.27
CA LEU A 152 6.83 -16.22 -7.35
C LEU A 152 7.90 -16.09 -6.27
N ASN A 153 8.26 -17.20 -5.61
CA ASN A 153 9.23 -17.18 -4.51
C ASN A 153 10.61 -16.73 -5.00
N LYS A 154 11.06 -17.20 -6.17
CA LYS A 154 12.33 -16.73 -6.78
C LYS A 154 12.30 -15.23 -7.05
N PHE A 155 11.23 -14.75 -7.69
CA PHE A 155 11.06 -13.33 -7.99
C PHE A 155 11.01 -12.47 -6.71
N LEU A 156 10.28 -12.91 -5.69
CA LEU A 156 10.23 -12.24 -4.39
C LEU A 156 11.63 -12.15 -3.75
N GLN A 157 12.37 -13.26 -3.71
CA GLN A 157 13.69 -13.30 -3.10
C GLN A 157 14.71 -12.41 -3.84
N GLU A 158 14.66 -12.39 -5.17
CA GLU A 158 15.48 -11.48 -5.98
C GLU A 158 15.16 -10.00 -5.70
N LEU A 159 13.87 -9.66 -5.59
CA LEU A 159 13.44 -8.30 -5.27
C LEU A 159 13.87 -7.88 -3.86
N LEU A 160 13.69 -8.74 -2.86
CA LEU A 160 14.06 -8.47 -1.47
C LEU A 160 15.57 -8.29 -1.30
N LYS A 161 16.40 -9.11 -1.97
CA LYS A 161 17.87 -8.94 -2.00
C LYS A 161 18.30 -7.56 -2.51
N ASN A 162 17.49 -6.97 -3.38
CA ASN A 162 17.73 -5.65 -3.93
C ASN A 162 16.96 -4.53 -3.23
N GLY A 163 16.40 -4.80 -2.04
CA GLY A 163 15.76 -3.80 -1.15
C GLY A 163 14.30 -3.45 -1.51
N ALA A 164 13.62 -4.24 -2.34
CA ALA A 164 12.20 -4.03 -2.64
C ALA A 164 11.31 -4.36 -1.44
N GLU A 165 10.05 -3.93 -1.46
CA GLU A 165 9.11 -4.21 -0.37
C GLU A 165 8.45 -5.59 -0.44
N GLY A 166 8.29 -6.12 -1.66
CA GLY A 166 7.60 -7.38 -1.91
C GLY A 166 7.04 -7.45 -3.32
N VAL A 167 5.96 -8.23 -3.48
CA VAL A 167 5.30 -8.48 -4.77
C VAL A 167 3.80 -8.20 -4.67
N ILE A 168 3.21 -7.65 -5.72
CA ILE A 168 1.75 -7.67 -5.95
C ILE A 168 1.46 -8.73 -7.02
N ILE A 169 0.46 -9.59 -6.76
CA ILE A 169 -0.07 -10.55 -7.73
C ILE A 169 -1.50 -10.14 -8.09
N LYS A 170 -1.89 -10.22 -9.35
CA LYS A 170 -3.19 -9.78 -9.84
C LYS A 170 -3.79 -10.77 -10.83
N ASN A 171 -5.06 -11.09 -10.62
CA ASN A 171 -5.83 -11.95 -11.51
C ASN A 171 -6.00 -11.24 -12.87
N PRO A 172 -5.63 -11.88 -13.99
CA PRO A 172 -5.61 -11.24 -15.30
C PRO A 172 -7.00 -11.09 -15.89
N ASN A 173 -7.96 -11.92 -15.49
CA ASN A 173 -9.19 -12.17 -16.25
C ASN A 173 -10.40 -11.34 -15.81
N LEU A 174 -10.22 -10.45 -14.82
CA LEU A 174 -11.32 -9.72 -14.22
C LEU A 174 -11.35 -8.25 -14.67
N SER A 175 -12.57 -7.75 -14.79
CA SER A 175 -12.85 -6.31 -14.82
C SER A 175 -12.36 -5.65 -13.53
N TYR A 176 -12.23 -4.32 -13.55
CA TYR A 176 -11.82 -3.58 -12.36
C TYR A 176 -12.80 -3.79 -11.21
N GLU A 177 -12.28 -4.08 -10.02
CA GLU A 177 -13.05 -4.26 -8.78
C GLU A 177 -12.60 -3.22 -7.76
N SER A 178 -13.55 -2.47 -7.20
CA SER A 178 -13.32 -1.59 -6.07
C SER A 178 -13.29 -2.36 -4.74
N GLY A 179 -12.70 -1.75 -3.71
CA GLY A 179 -12.67 -2.32 -2.37
C GLY A 179 -11.66 -3.46 -2.20
N ARG A 180 -11.75 -4.17 -1.07
CA ARG A 180 -10.81 -5.25 -0.76
C ARG A 180 -11.16 -6.50 -1.56
N THR A 181 -10.19 -7.00 -2.34
CA THR A 181 -10.40 -8.15 -3.22
C THR A 181 -9.38 -9.26 -2.95
N LYS A 182 -9.74 -10.51 -3.25
CA LYS A 182 -8.82 -11.66 -3.29
C LYS A 182 -8.17 -11.86 -4.66
N ASN A 183 -8.56 -11.03 -5.63
CA ASN A 183 -8.03 -11.04 -7.00
C ASN A 183 -6.83 -10.10 -7.20
N SER A 184 -6.42 -9.43 -6.13
CA SER A 184 -5.19 -8.67 -6.03
C SER A 184 -4.57 -8.98 -4.66
N LEU A 185 -3.34 -9.47 -4.66
CA LEU A 185 -2.70 -10.08 -3.51
C LEU A 185 -1.33 -9.43 -3.27
N LYS A 186 -1.07 -9.01 -2.04
CA LYS A 186 0.26 -8.57 -1.62
C LYS A 186 0.99 -9.75 -1.01
N VAL A 187 2.16 -10.03 -1.56
CA VAL A 187 3.11 -11.02 -1.06
C VAL A 187 4.19 -10.27 -0.32
N LYS A 188 4.34 -10.62 0.95
CA LYS A 188 5.38 -10.05 1.80
C LYS A 188 6.05 -11.20 2.53
N GLU A 189 7.38 -11.22 2.51
CA GLU A 189 8.12 -12.04 3.45
C GLU A 189 8.01 -11.38 4.82
N PHE A 190 7.47 -12.12 5.78
CA PHE A 190 7.52 -11.72 7.17
C PHE A 190 8.58 -12.54 7.88
N PHE A 191 9.35 -11.89 8.71
CA PHE A 191 10.26 -12.51 9.66
C PHE A 191 9.55 -12.59 11.01
N ASP A 192 9.91 -13.56 11.83
CA ASP A 192 9.57 -13.58 13.25
C ASP A 192 10.81 -13.33 14.10
N ASP A 193 10.59 -12.66 15.22
CA ASP A 193 11.60 -12.46 16.26
C ASP A 193 10.90 -12.39 17.61
N GLU A 194 11.69 -12.37 18.67
CA GLU A 194 11.25 -12.41 20.04
C GLU A 194 11.46 -11.07 20.74
N ALA A 195 10.51 -10.71 21.58
CA ALA A 195 10.62 -9.52 22.41
C ALA A 195 10.17 -9.81 23.84
N LEU A 196 10.82 -9.16 24.81
CA LEU A 196 10.39 -9.16 26.19
C LEU A 196 9.34 -8.07 26.38
N VAL A 197 8.21 -8.41 26.99
CA VAL A 197 7.21 -7.43 27.40
C VAL A 197 7.73 -6.67 28.60
N ILE A 198 7.92 -5.36 28.45
CA ILE A 198 8.45 -4.50 29.53
C ILE A 198 7.39 -3.57 30.11
N ASP A 199 6.32 -3.28 29.39
CA ASP A 199 5.22 -2.43 29.86
C ASP A 199 3.95 -2.61 29.02
N HIS A 200 2.84 -2.06 29.49
CA HIS A 200 1.56 -1.98 28.77
C HIS A 200 1.16 -0.53 28.54
N ASN A 201 0.68 -0.23 27.33
CA ASN A 201 0.05 1.04 27.03
C ASN A 201 -1.46 0.85 26.99
N PHE A 202 -2.21 1.77 27.63
CA PHE A 202 -3.66 1.81 27.64
C PHE A 202 -4.19 3.08 27.00
N ASN A 203 -5.43 3.05 26.53
CA ASN A 203 -6.19 4.23 26.13
C ASN A 203 -6.74 4.93 27.38
N SER A 204 -7.27 6.16 27.21
CA SER A 204 -7.83 6.94 28.32
C SER A 204 -9.03 6.28 29.00
N ASP A 205 -9.74 5.39 28.30
CA ASP A 205 -10.85 4.59 28.82
C ASP A 205 -10.39 3.31 29.55
N GLY A 206 -9.08 3.10 29.71
CA GLY A 206 -8.49 1.92 30.34
C GLY A 206 -8.38 0.69 29.42
N SER A 207 -8.83 0.78 28.16
CA SER A 207 -8.72 -0.34 27.21
C SER A 207 -7.28 -0.55 26.72
N PHE A 208 -6.89 -1.81 26.51
CA PHE A 208 -5.56 -2.18 26.04
C PHE A 208 -5.25 -1.60 24.65
N LYS A 209 -4.17 -0.83 24.55
CA LYS A 209 -3.71 -0.20 23.31
C LYS A 209 -2.60 -1.01 22.65
N SER A 210 -1.51 -1.27 23.37
CA SER A 210 -0.32 -1.97 22.87
C SER A 210 0.59 -2.47 23.98
N LEU A 211 1.46 -3.43 23.68
CA LEU A 211 2.61 -3.76 24.54
C LEU A 211 3.76 -2.79 24.24
N LYS A 212 4.53 -2.41 25.24
CA LYS A 212 5.89 -1.88 25.07
C LYS A 212 6.84 -3.05 25.23
N VAL A 213 7.62 -3.34 24.20
CA VAL A 213 8.48 -4.53 24.16
C VAL A 213 9.93 -4.16 23.87
N LYS A 214 10.85 -5.00 24.35
CA LYS A 214 12.30 -4.86 24.18
C LYS A 214 12.86 -6.06 23.43
N LEU A 215 13.54 -5.80 22.32
CA LEU A 215 14.28 -6.82 21.56
C LEU A 215 15.58 -7.22 22.26
N LYS A 216 16.16 -8.37 21.88
CA LYS A 216 17.46 -8.84 22.38
C LYS A 216 18.59 -7.82 22.13
N ASN A 217 18.54 -7.10 21.01
CA ASN A 217 19.48 -6.03 20.67
C ASN A 217 19.25 -4.70 21.43
N GLY A 218 18.29 -4.65 22.36
CA GLY A 218 17.99 -3.49 23.19
C GLY A 218 16.99 -2.48 22.61
N VAL A 219 16.58 -2.63 21.34
CA VAL A 219 15.59 -1.74 20.71
C VAL A 219 14.24 -1.88 21.43
N ILE A 220 13.63 -0.74 21.76
CA ILE A 220 12.31 -0.66 22.39
C ILE A 220 11.30 -0.07 21.42
N PHE A 221 10.14 -0.72 21.30
CA PHE A 221 9.03 -0.23 20.47
C PHE A 221 7.67 -0.66 21.01
N ASN A 222 6.61 -0.03 20.50
CA ASN A 222 5.24 -0.36 20.83
C ASN A 222 4.68 -1.36 19.81
N LEU A 223 4.15 -2.50 20.29
CA LEU A 223 3.52 -3.53 19.50
C LEU A 223 1.99 -3.50 19.73
N GLY A 224 1.22 -3.00 18.75
CA GLY A 224 -0.23 -2.81 18.87
C GLY A 224 -1.09 -3.66 17.92
N GLY A 225 -0.49 -4.31 16.93
CA GLY A 225 -1.16 -5.18 15.96
C GLY A 225 -1.07 -6.66 16.31
N GLY A 226 -1.97 -7.49 15.77
CA GLY A 226 -1.92 -8.95 15.89
C GLY A 226 -2.68 -9.56 17.07
N PHE A 227 -3.14 -8.75 18.02
CA PHE A 227 -3.91 -9.20 19.19
C PHE A 227 -5.36 -9.53 18.83
N LYS A 228 -5.81 -10.72 19.23
CA LYS A 228 -7.22 -11.11 19.23
C LYS A 228 -7.98 -10.39 20.34
N LYS A 229 -9.31 -10.50 20.33
CA LYS A 229 -10.15 -9.84 21.35
C LYS A 229 -9.80 -10.34 22.76
N GLU A 230 -9.51 -11.62 22.89
CA GLU A 230 -9.15 -12.27 24.14
C GLU A 230 -7.81 -11.76 24.66
N ASP A 231 -6.81 -11.61 23.78
CA ASP A 231 -5.51 -11.02 24.14
C ASP A 231 -5.65 -9.56 24.58
N ARG A 232 -6.62 -8.81 24.05
CA ARG A 232 -6.85 -7.41 24.47
C ARG A 232 -7.50 -7.30 25.83
N LEU A 233 -8.32 -8.29 26.21
CA LEU A 233 -8.92 -8.37 27.54
C LEU A 233 -7.89 -8.81 28.58
N ASN A 234 -7.01 -9.75 28.21
CA ASN A 234 -5.95 -10.29 29.06
C ASN A 234 -4.59 -10.21 28.33
N PRO A 235 -3.94 -9.04 28.29
CA PRO A 235 -2.70 -8.86 27.54
C PRO A 235 -1.54 -9.69 28.10
N PRO A 236 -0.57 -10.11 27.27
CA PRO A 236 0.63 -10.79 27.71
C PRO A 236 1.31 -10.06 28.86
N LYS A 237 1.58 -10.76 29.97
CA LYS A 237 2.11 -10.17 31.21
C LYS A 237 3.48 -9.51 31.00
N ILE A 238 3.75 -8.45 31.75
CA ILE A 238 5.11 -7.89 31.85
C ILE A 238 6.07 -9.00 32.31
N GLY A 239 7.22 -9.09 31.66
CA GLY A 239 8.22 -10.15 31.86
C GLY A 239 8.06 -11.36 30.95
N SER A 240 6.95 -11.50 30.22
CA SER A 240 6.78 -12.59 29.25
C SER A 240 7.60 -12.35 27.97
N ASN A 241 8.10 -13.44 27.38
CA ASN A 241 8.63 -13.41 26.01
C ASN A 241 7.49 -13.66 25.03
N ILE A 242 7.41 -12.82 24.00
CA ILE A 242 6.43 -12.97 22.92
C ILE A 242 7.16 -13.16 21.59
N THR A 243 6.54 -13.90 20.69
CA THR A 243 6.94 -13.93 19.28
C THR A 243 6.07 -12.93 18.53
N PHE A 244 6.70 -12.10 17.70
CA PHE A 244 6.00 -11.19 16.79
C PHE A 244 6.54 -11.38 15.38
N LYS A 245 5.72 -11.08 14.37
CA LYS A 245 6.19 -10.99 12.99
C LYS A 245 6.42 -9.55 12.57
N TYR A 246 7.32 -9.32 11.63
CA TYR A 246 7.65 -8.02 11.08
C TYR A 246 8.15 -8.12 9.62
N TYR A 247 8.30 -6.99 8.94
CA TYR A 247 8.59 -6.93 7.50
C TYR A 247 9.82 -6.05 7.22
N GLY A 248 10.93 -6.37 7.89
CA GLY A 248 12.16 -5.57 7.89
C GLY A 248 12.20 -4.49 8.97
N PHE A 249 13.22 -3.62 8.94
CA PHE A 249 13.48 -2.63 9.99
C PHE A 249 13.41 -1.19 9.46
N THR A 250 13.10 -0.23 10.33
CA THR A 250 13.28 1.20 10.06
C THR A 250 14.77 1.57 10.13
N LYS A 251 15.14 2.79 9.71
CA LYS A 251 16.51 3.31 9.84
C LYS A 251 17.04 3.26 11.28
N ASN A 252 16.14 3.35 12.26
CA ASN A 252 16.45 3.30 13.69
C ASN A 252 16.38 1.87 14.27
N GLY A 253 16.37 0.83 13.43
CA GLY A 253 16.37 -0.58 13.85
C GLY A 253 15.05 -1.07 14.45
N LYS A 254 13.94 -0.31 14.33
CA LYS A 254 12.62 -0.77 14.82
C LYS A 254 11.94 -1.67 13.79
N PRO A 255 11.33 -2.79 14.18
CA PRO A 255 10.62 -3.64 13.23
C PRO A 255 9.45 -2.91 12.53
N LYS A 256 9.38 -2.98 11.20
CA LYS A 256 8.30 -2.40 10.39
C LYS A 256 7.06 -3.30 10.41
N PHE A 257 5.89 -2.68 10.59
CA PHE A 257 4.58 -3.35 10.57
C PHE A 257 4.49 -4.57 11.51
N ALA A 258 5.12 -4.46 12.68
CA ALA A 258 5.18 -5.54 13.65
C ALA A 258 3.78 -5.95 14.14
N SER A 259 3.55 -7.25 14.29
CA SER A 259 2.29 -7.80 14.81
C SER A 259 2.54 -8.99 15.72
N PHE A 260 1.87 -9.01 16.88
CA PHE A 260 1.89 -10.12 17.83
C PHE A 260 1.46 -11.42 17.15
N LEU A 261 2.15 -12.51 17.48
CA LEU A 261 1.79 -13.87 17.05
C LEU A 261 1.32 -14.71 18.23
N ARG A 262 2.17 -14.85 19.26
CA ARG A 262 1.92 -15.71 20.41
C ARG A 262 2.82 -15.33 21.60
N VAL A 263 2.38 -15.67 22.80
CA VAL A 263 3.27 -15.75 23.96
C VAL A 263 4.14 -16.99 23.81
N ARG A 264 5.43 -16.89 24.12
CA ARG A 264 6.32 -18.04 24.19
C ARG A 264 6.19 -18.66 25.57
N GLU A 265 5.85 -19.94 25.61
CA GLU A 265 5.92 -20.71 26.85
C GLU A 265 7.39 -20.87 27.23
N VAL A 266 7.69 -20.64 28.51
CA VAL A 266 9.00 -20.93 29.06
C VAL A 266 9.00 -22.43 29.32
N GLU A 267 9.84 -23.19 28.60
CA GLU A 267 10.17 -24.56 28.98
C GLU A 267 10.86 -24.60 30.35
#